data_AF-A0A355ENC9-F1
#
_entry.id   AF-A0A355ENC9-F1
#
_cell.length_a   1.000
_cell.length_b   1.000
_cell.length_c   1.000
_cell.angle_alpha   90.00
_cell.angle_beta   90.00
_cell.angle_gamma   90.00
#
_symmetry.space_group_name_H-M   'P 1'
#
loop_
_entity.id
_entity.type
_entity.pdbx_description
1 polymer ?
#
loop_
_entity_poly.entity_id
_entity_poly.type
_entity_poly.pdbx_seq_one_letter_code
_entity_poly.pdbx_strand_id
1 'polypeptide(L)'
;MVDNSLKEQSGKRGMVGAADLMIKAGIVVVVGLVAIFRSDILTVFFTFPLAGVVRVYHVLWALTVFILIKRMVPGFNKKISSRKIFRRFYREADGITPARNEKLRSLKAKTDLGALKSAFYWLLLLGDIALWRMVGLLSDTWIYIIVLFFVFMDQFCVSVFCPFKWLAHGKCCSTCRINNWGYIMAFSPLIFIQSFWTWSIVAFSIIIVIQWEYLYYRYPERFFETHNAALMCRNCVTECTGRRKLR
;
A
#
# COMPACT_ATOMS: atom_id res chain seq x y z
N MET A 1 36.45 4.65 -7.47
CA MET A 1 35.68 5.87 -7.81
C MET A 1 34.17 5.65 -7.93
N VAL A 2 33.68 4.49 -8.43
CA VAL A 2 32.23 4.17 -8.52
C VAL A 2 31.55 3.96 -7.15
N ASP A 3 32.32 3.59 -6.12
CA ASP A 3 31.79 3.28 -4.79
C ASP A 3 31.40 4.52 -3.97
N ASN A 4 32.11 5.65 -4.17
CA ASN A 4 31.80 6.91 -3.49
C ASN A 4 30.57 7.61 -4.09
N SER A 5 30.31 7.48 -5.39
CA SER A 5 29.12 8.06 -6.03
C SER A 5 27.82 7.32 -5.67
N LEU A 6 27.89 6.01 -5.39
CA LEU A 6 26.74 5.23 -4.90
C LEU A 6 26.41 5.53 -3.43
N LYS A 7 27.43 5.75 -2.57
CA LYS A 7 27.24 6.21 -1.18
C LYS A 7 26.63 7.61 -1.10
N GLU A 8 27.09 8.53 -1.94
CA GLU A 8 26.57 9.91 -1.95
C GLU A 8 25.12 9.96 -2.51
N GLN A 9 24.80 9.13 -3.51
CA GLN A 9 23.42 8.96 -4.00
C GLN A 9 22.51 8.24 -3.00
N SER A 10 23.01 7.30 -2.19
CA SER A 10 22.24 6.65 -1.11
C SER A 10 21.95 7.64 0.02
N GLY A 11 22.94 8.45 0.43
CA GLY A 11 22.80 9.49 1.45
C GLY A 11 21.80 10.59 1.06
N LYS A 12 21.87 11.11 -0.17
CA LYS A 12 20.88 12.10 -0.68
C LYS A 12 19.47 11.51 -0.82
N ARG A 13 19.33 10.23 -1.23
CA ARG A 13 18.02 9.59 -1.40
C ARG A 13 17.36 9.20 -0.07
N GLY A 14 18.14 8.85 0.96
CA GLY A 14 17.66 8.60 2.32
C GLY A 14 17.16 9.87 3.02
N MET A 15 17.88 10.99 2.86
CA MET A 15 17.51 12.27 3.47
C MET A 15 16.24 12.90 2.85
N VAL A 16 16.07 12.77 1.53
CA VAL A 16 14.85 13.19 0.81
C VAL A 16 13.64 12.33 1.21
N GLY A 17 13.83 11.04 1.47
CA GLY A 17 12.75 10.13 1.91
C GLY A 17 12.24 10.43 3.32
N ALA A 18 13.14 10.77 4.25
CA ALA A 18 12.78 11.16 5.61
C ALA A 18 12.05 12.51 5.65
N ALA A 19 12.52 13.50 4.88
CA ALA A 19 11.88 14.81 4.79
C ALA A 19 10.46 14.73 4.20
N ASP A 20 10.26 13.96 3.13
CA ASP A 20 8.93 13.74 2.53
C ASP A 20 7.96 13.08 3.51
N LEU A 21 8.44 12.10 4.30
CA LEU A 21 7.62 11.46 5.32
C LEU A 21 7.25 12.43 6.46
N MET A 22 8.20 13.26 6.92
CA MET A 22 7.96 14.26 7.96
C MET A 22 6.95 15.33 7.50
N ILE A 23 7.03 15.78 6.25
CA ILE A 23 6.06 16.71 5.66
C ILE A 23 4.67 16.08 5.67
N LYS A 24 4.54 14.84 5.20
CA LYS A 24 3.25 14.13 5.17
C LYS A 24 2.69 13.87 6.57
N ALA A 25 3.56 13.54 7.53
CA ALA A 25 3.18 13.40 8.93
C ALA A 25 2.65 14.73 9.47
N GLY A 26 3.34 15.84 9.21
CA GLY A 26 2.91 17.18 9.54
C GLY A 26 1.55 17.52 8.95
N ILE A 27 1.31 17.20 7.67
CA ILE A 27 0.01 17.41 7.01
C ILE A 27 -1.10 16.62 7.72
N VAL A 28 -0.89 15.34 8.02
CA VAL A 28 -1.90 14.51 8.70
C VAL A 28 -2.20 15.04 10.10
N VAL A 29 -1.18 15.43 10.86
CA VAL A 29 -1.35 16.03 12.19
C VAL A 29 -2.11 17.34 12.10
N VAL A 30 -1.73 18.26 11.20
CA VAL A 30 -2.41 19.54 11.04
C VAL A 30 -3.86 19.34 10.61
N VAL A 31 -4.13 18.50 9.61
CA VAL A 31 -5.50 18.20 9.15
C VAL A 31 -6.30 17.54 10.26
N GLY A 32 -5.70 16.63 11.05
CA GLY A 32 -6.34 15.99 12.20
C GLY A 32 -6.68 16.98 13.31
N LEU A 33 -5.77 17.90 13.65
CA LEU A 33 -6.03 18.95 14.65
C LEU A 33 -7.12 19.91 14.15
N VAL A 34 -7.05 20.36 12.89
CA VAL A 34 -8.11 21.18 12.29
C VAL A 34 -9.44 20.44 12.34
N ALA A 35 -9.47 19.14 12.09
CA ALA A 35 -10.72 18.38 12.17
C ALA A 35 -11.29 18.28 13.59
N ILE A 36 -10.44 18.12 14.60
CA ILE A 36 -10.85 18.05 16.02
C ILE A 36 -11.41 19.40 16.48
N PHE A 37 -10.70 20.49 16.17
CA PHE A 37 -11.04 21.81 16.72
C PHE A 37 -11.99 22.62 15.82
N ARG A 38 -11.96 22.39 14.50
CA ARG A 38 -12.61 23.20 13.45
C ARG A 38 -12.99 22.37 12.22
N SER A 39 -13.84 21.36 12.42
CA SER A 39 -14.35 20.50 11.34
C SER A 39 -15.13 21.26 10.25
N ASP A 40 -15.63 22.45 10.57
CA ASP A 40 -16.27 23.40 9.65
C ASP A 40 -15.32 23.82 8.52
N ILE A 41 -14.07 24.13 8.85
CA ILE A 41 -13.06 24.59 7.88
C ILE A 41 -12.80 23.53 6.81
N LEU A 42 -12.71 22.26 7.22
CA LEU A 42 -12.50 21.15 6.28
C LEU A 42 -13.69 21.00 5.33
N THR A 43 -14.91 21.07 5.87
CA THR A 43 -16.13 20.95 5.08
C THR A 43 -16.21 22.06 4.02
N VAL A 44 -15.90 23.30 4.41
CA VAL A 44 -15.83 24.45 3.50
C VAL A 44 -14.76 24.23 2.43
N PHE A 45 -13.57 23.79 2.80
CA PHE A 45 -12.49 23.51 1.85
C PHE A 45 -12.88 22.44 0.81
N PHE A 46 -13.41 21.30 1.25
CA PHE A 46 -13.78 20.21 0.34
C PHE A 46 -14.93 20.58 -0.60
N THR A 47 -15.86 21.40 -0.13
CA THR A 47 -17.04 21.83 -0.90
C THR A 47 -16.81 23.10 -1.70
N PHE A 48 -15.64 23.73 -1.55
CA PHE A 48 -15.29 24.97 -2.22
C PHE A 48 -15.46 24.85 -3.75
N PRO A 49 -16.21 25.76 -4.39
CA PRO A 49 -16.40 25.75 -5.84
C PRO A 49 -15.13 26.25 -6.54
N LEU A 50 -14.61 25.47 -7.47
CA LEU A 50 -13.46 25.85 -8.30
C LEU A 50 -13.91 26.49 -9.61
N ALA A 51 -14.82 25.82 -10.32
CA ALA A 51 -15.36 26.31 -11.59
C ALA A 51 -16.72 25.66 -11.87
N GLY A 52 -17.78 26.47 -11.95
CA GLY A 52 -19.15 25.99 -12.18
C GLY A 52 -19.58 24.93 -11.16
N VAL A 53 -19.93 23.73 -11.64
CA VAL A 53 -20.34 22.59 -10.81
C VAL A 53 -19.16 21.85 -10.15
N VAL A 54 -17.92 22.16 -10.53
CA VAL A 54 -16.72 21.47 -10.03
C VAL A 54 -16.31 22.04 -8.68
N ARG A 55 -16.37 21.17 -7.68
CA ARG A 55 -15.89 21.40 -6.30
C ARG A 55 -14.56 20.70 -6.04
N VAL A 56 -13.81 21.13 -5.03
CA VAL A 56 -12.50 20.56 -4.65
C VAL A 56 -12.54 19.03 -4.50
N TYR A 57 -13.57 18.46 -3.88
CA TYR A 57 -13.66 17.00 -3.73
C TYR A 57 -13.69 16.24 -5.07
N HIS A 58 -14.20 16.82 -6.16
CA HIS A 58 -14.20 16.18 -7.48
C HIS A 58 -12.78 16.05 -8.03
N VAL A 59 -11.96 17.07 -7.81
CA VAL A 59 -10.55 17.06 -8.21
C VAL A 59 -9.79 16.01 -7.39
N LEU A 60 -10.00 15.98 -6.07
CA LEU A 60 -9.37 14.98 -5.20
C LEU A 60 -9.81 13.55 -5.54
N TRP A 61 -11.09 13.37 -5.86
CA TRP A 61 -11.62 12.11 -6.37
C TRP A 61 -10.93 11.70 -7.67
N ALA A 62 -10.88 12.58 -8.66
CA ALA A 62 -10.27 12.29 -9.96
C ALA A 62 -8.78 11.95 -9.82
N LEU A 63 -8.04 12.67 -8.97
CA LEU A 63 -6.65 12.37 -8.64
C LEU A 63 -6.50 11.00 -7.98
N THR A 64 -7.40 10.65 -7.05
CA THR A 64 -7.37 9.35 -6.37
C THR A 64 -7.65 8.22 -7.35
N VAL A 65 -8.69 8.33 -8.18
CA VAL A 65 -9.00 7.37 -9.24
C VAL A 65 -7.83 7.24 -10.21
N PHE A 66 -7.21 8.34 -10.61
CA PHE A 66 -6.03 8.32 -11.48
C PHE A 66 -4.84 7.58 -10.86
N ILE A 67 -4.60 7.75 -9.56
CA ILE A 67 -3.57 7.00 -8.83
C ILE A 67 -3.89 5.50 -8.84
N LEU A 68 -5.15 5.13 -8.60
CA LEU A 68 -5.61 3.74 -8.62
C LEU A 68 -5.47 3.12 -10.02
N ILE A 69 -5.86 3.83 -11.08
CA ILE A 69 -5.70 3.37 -12.47
C ILE A 69 -4.22 3.21 -12.83
N LYS A 70 -3.36 4.17 -12.48
CA LYS A 70 -1.90 4.07 -12.70
C LYS A 70 -1.31 2.79 -12.10
N ARG A 71 -1.88 2.30 -11.00
CA ARG A 71 -1.42 1.08 -10.36
C ARG A 71 -1.64 -0.16 -11.23
N MET A 72 -2.72 -0.20 -12.00
CA MET A 72 -3.04 -1.31 -12.90
C MET A 72 -2.14 -1.36 -14.14
N VAL A 73 -1.47 -0.26 -14.47
CA VAL A 73 -0.69 -0.11 -15.70
C VAL A 73 0.81 -0.36 -15.44
N PRO A 74 1.47 -1.28 -16.17
CA PRO A 74 2.87 -1.64 -15.90
C PRO A 74 3.86 -0.48 -16.04
N GLY A 75 3.63 0.43 -16.99
CA GLY A 75 4.56 1.53 -17.30
C GLY A 75 4.74 2.55 -16.18
N PHE A 76 3.76 2.70 -15.28
CA PHE A 76 3.81 3.70 -14.20
C PHE A 76 4.38 3.15 -12.89
N ASN A 77 4.57 1.84 -12.78
CA ASN A 77 5.00 1.20 -11.55
C ASN A 77 6.53 1.14 -11.44
N LYS A 78 7.13 2.07 -10.68
CA LYS A 78 8.60 2.11 -10.47
C LYS A 78 9.09 1.17 -9.36
N LYS A 79 8.28 0.95 -8.31
CA LYS A 79 8.65 0.12 -7.15
C LYS A 79 8.70 -1.36 -7.54
N ILE A 80 9.72 -2.08 -7.07
CA ILE A 80 9.88 -3.52 -7.35
C ILE A 80 8.72 -4.35 -6.77
N SER A 81 8.14 -3.90 -5.66
CA SER A 81 7.02 -4.57 -4.99
C SER A 81 5.74 -4.55 -5.84
N SER A 82 5.50 -3.45 -6.54
CA SER A 82 4.35 -3.25 -7.43
C SER A 82 4.51 -3.93 -8.79
N ARG A 83 5.75 -4.16 -9.24
CA ARG A 83 6.04 -4.71 -10.58
C ARG A 83 5.83 -6.21 -10.71
N LYS A 84 5.76 -6.94 -9.59
CA LYS A 84 5.71 -8.41 -9.54
C LYS A 84 4.53 -9.03 -10.26
N ILE A 85 3.42 -8.30 -10.32
CA ILE A 85 2.22 -8.76 -11.03
C ILE A 85 2.45 -8.90 -12.53
N PHE A 86 3.34 -8.09 -13.11
CA PHE A 86 3.53 -8.03 -14.55
C PHE A 86 4.62 -9.00 -15.02
N ARG A 87 4.25 -9.85 -15.98
CA ARG A 87 5.16 -10.81 -16.63
C ARG A 87 6.43 -10.15 -17.15
N ARG A 88 6.36 -8.93 -17.68
CA ARG A 88 7.52 -8.18 -18.23
C ARG A 88 8.67 -8.00 -17.24
N PHE A 89 8.38 -7.99 -15.94
CA PHE A 89 9.39 -7.82 -14.88
C PHE A 89 9.75 -9.14 -14.18
N TYR A 90 9.17 -10.27 -14.60
CA TYR A 90 9.56 -11.58 -14.11
C TYR A 90 10.90 -12.00 -14.72
N ARG A 91 11.82 -12.46 -13.88
CA ARG A 91 13.06 -13.10 -14.29
C ARG A 91 13.14 -14.43 -13.60
N GLU A 92 13.11 -15.51 -14.36
CA GLU A 92 13.22 -16.86 -13.81
C GLU A 92 14.57 -17.05 -13.10
N ALA A 93 14.56 -17.77 -11.98
CA ALA A 93 15.77 -18.06 -11.21
C ALA A 93 16.43 -19.34 -11.70
N ASP A 94 17.76 -19.32 -11.85
CA ASP A 94 18.52 -20.48 -12.31
C ASP A 94 18.43 -21.66 -11.34
N GLY A 95 18.50 -22.88 -11.89
CA GLY A 95 18.58 -24.13 -11.13
C GLY A 95 17.30 -24.44 -10.33
N ILE A 96 16.14 -24.47 -10.99
CA ILE A 96 14.88 -24.87 -10.35
C ILE A 96 14.86 -26.38 -10.12
N THR A 97 15.19 -26.78 -8.90
CA THR A 97 15.11 -28.18 -8.44
C THR A 97 13.72 -28.51 -7.88
N PRO A 98 13.30 -29.79 -7.85
CA PRO A 98 12.07 -30.23 -7.18
C PRO A 98 11.95 -29.77 -5.72
N ALA A 99 13.05 -29.80 -4.96
CA ALA A 99 13.10 -29.29 -3.58
C ALA A 99 12.77 -27.79 -3.47
N ARG A 100 13.10 -26.99 -4.51
CA ARG A 100 12.78 -25.57 -4.56
C ARG A 100 11.29 -25.33 -4.84
N ASN A 101 10.66 -26.18 -5.65
CA ASN A 101 9.21 -26.18 -5.86
C ASN A 101 8.44 -26.50 -4.58
N GLU A 102 8.92 -27.48 -3.81
CA GLU A 102 8.34 -27.79 -2.50
C GLU A 102 8.49 -26.62 -1.51
N LYS A 103 9.66 -25.96 -1.52
CA LYS A 103 9.88 -24.74 -0.76
C LYS A 103 8.94 -23.60 -1.17
N LEU A 104 8.63 -23.46 -2.46
CA LEU A 104 7.64 -22.48 -2.92
C LEU A 104 6.25 -22.78 -2.35
N ARG A 105 5.80 -24.03 -2.42
CA ARG A 105 4.48 -24.44 -1.89
C ARG A 105 4.37 -24.17 -0.39
N SER A 106 5.39 -24.54 0.38
CA SER A 106 5.41 -24.30 1.83
C SER A 106 5.47 -22.81 2.19
N LEU A 107 6.24 -22.01 1.46
CA LEU A 107 6.26 -20.55 1.64
C LEU A 107 4.92 -19.91 1.29
N LYS A 108 4.31 -20.33 0.19
CA LYS A 108 2.97 -19.88 -0.22
C LYS A 108 1.94 -20.15 0.86
N ALA A 109 1.86 -21.37 1.39
CA ALA A 109 0.93 -21.72 2.46
C ALA A 109 1.12 -20.84 3.71
N LYS A 110 2.37 -20.59 4.12
CA LYS A 110 2.69 -19.71 5.26
C LYS A 110 2.27 -18.26 5.02
N THR A 111 2.56 -17.71 3.83
CA THR A 111 2.17 -16.34 3.49
C THR A 111 0.67 -16.18 3.29
N ASP A 112 -0.01 -17.23 2.82
CA ASP A 112 -1.46 -17.25 2.66
C ASP A 112 -2.14 -17.18 4.03
N LEU A 113 -1.67 -17.96 5.01
CA LEU A 113 -2.14 -17.90 6.39
C LEU A 113 -1.90 -16.51 7.03
N GLY A 114 -0.71 -15.95 6.87
CA GLY A 114 -0.39 -14.63 7.42
C GLY A 114 -1.28 -13.51 6.88
N ALA A 115 -1.65 -13.61 5.62
CA ALA A 115 -2.55 -12.65 4.98
C ALA A 115 -4.04 -12.91 5.27
N LEU A 116 -4.45 -14.16 5.50
CA LEU A 116 -5.77 -14.45 6.09
C LEU A 116 -5.91 -13.83 7.48
N LYS A 117 -4.88 -13.96 8.33
CA LYS A 117 -4.84 -13.28 9.63
C LYS A 117 -4.94 -11.76 9.47
N SER A 118 -4.20 -11.20 8.52
CA SER A 118 -4.23 -9.76 8.24
C SER A 118 -5.62 -9.29 7.75
N ALA A 119 -6.28 -10.07 6.88
CA ALA A 119 -7.65 -9.80 6.45
C ALA A 119 -8.63 -9.85 7.63
N PHE A 120 -8.50 -10.85 8.50
CA PHE A 120 -9.35 -10.99 9.68
C PHE A 120 -9.22 -9.78 10.62
N TYR A 121 -8.01 -9.37 10.98
CA TYR A 121 -7.81 -8.17 11.81
C TYR A 121 -8.31 -6.90 11.12
N TRP A 122 -8.18 -6.82 9.80
CA TRP A 122 -8.72 -5.68 9.05
C TRP A 122 -10.25 -5.63 9.07
N LEU A 123 -10.91 -6.79 8.92
CA LEU A 123 -12.36 -6.89 9.01
C LEU A 123 -12.86 -6.56 10.43
N LEU A 124 -12.13 -6.95 11.47
CA LEU A 124 -12.44 -6.52 12.85
C LEU A 124 -12.35 -5.00 13.00
N LEU A 125 -11.31 -4.37 12.44
CA LEU A 125 -11.16 -2.91 12.48
C LEU A 125 -12.27 -2.21 11.69
N LEU A 126 -12.65 -2.73 10.52
CA LEU A 126 -13.80 -2.21 9.78
C LEU A 126 -15.12 -2.40 10.51
N GLY A 127 -15.29 -3.53 11.20
CA GLY A 127 -16.45 -3.81 12.05
C GLY A 127 -16.55 -2.84 13.22
N ASP A 128 -15.41 -2.51 13.84
CA ASP A 128 -15.34 -1.48 14.88
C ASP A 128 -15.77 -0.12 14.31
N ILE A 129 -15.16 0.35 13.20
CA ILE A 129 -15.57 1.60 12.54
C ILE A 129 -17.07 1.60 12.20
N ALA A 130 -17.60 0.47 11.72
CA ALA A 130 -19.03 0.33 11.44
C ALA A 130 -19.88 0.51 12.71
N LEU A 131 -19.48 -0.11 13.82
CA LEU A 131 -20.16 0.01 15.11
C LEU A 131 -20.19 1.47 15.60
N TRP A 132 -19.03 2.15 15.62
CA TRP A 132 -18.96 3.55 16.05
C TRP A 132 -19.76 4.48 15.12
N ARG A 133 -19.85 4.16 13.84
CA ARG A 133 -20.71 4.87 12.89
C ARG A 133 -22.20 4.63 13.15
N MET A 134 -22.60 3.40 13.46
CA MET A 134 -23.99 3.06 13.78
C MET A 134 -24.48 3.73 15.07
N VAL A 135 -23.61 3.87 16.07
CA VAL A 135 -23.92 4.58 17.33
C VAL A 135 -23.93 6.10 17.13
N GLY A 136 -23.58 6.61 15.93
CA GLY A 136 -23.61 8.03 15.59
C GLY A 136 -22.40 8.83 16.09
N LEU A 137 -21.39 8.17 16.66
CA LEU A 137 -20.18 8.80 17.19
C LEU A 137 -19.18 9.18 16.09
N LEU A 138 -19.20 8.47 14.95
CA LEU A 138 -18.40 8.82 13.78
C LEU A 138 -19.24 9.58 12.74
N SER A 139 -18.90 10.85 12.51
CA SER A 139 -19.41 11.63 11.38
C SER A 139 -18.65 11.32 10.09
N ASP A 140 -19.17 11.79 8.95
CA ASP A 140 -18.51 11.64 7.64
C ASP A 140 -17.09 12.25 7.65
N THR A 141 -16.93 13.40 8.30
CA THR A 141 -15.63 14.06 8.49
C THR A 141 -14.63 13.14 9.19
N TRP A 142 -15.06 12.44 10.24
CA TRP A 142 -14.21 11.50 10.96
C TRP A 142 -13.78 10.30 10.10
N ILE A 143 -14.68 9.79 9.26
CA ILE A 143 -14.34 8.72 8.31
C ILE A 143 -13.28 9.20 7.31
N TYR A 144 -13.37 10.43 6.79
CA TYR A 144 -12.35 10.98 5.89
C TYR A 144 -10.98 11.12 6.57
N ILE A 145 -10.93 11.52 7.84
CA ILE A 145 -9.68 11.59 8.62
C ILE A 145 -9.09 10.21 8.80
N ILE A 146 -9.91 9.20 9.14
CA ILE A 146 -9.46 7.81 9.29
C ILE A 146 -8.83 7.32 7.98
N VAL A 147 -9.44 7.63 6.84
CA VAL A 147 -8.88 7.29 5.51
C VAL A 147 -7.55 7.98 5.27
N LEU A 148 -7.43 9.29 5.55
CA LEU A 148 -6.17 10.02 5.42
C LEU A 148 -5.08 9.43 6.32
N PHE A 149 -5.44 9.07 7.56
CA PHE A 149 -4.56 8.41 8.50
C PHE A 149 -4.11 7.04 7.97
N PHE A 150 -5.02 6.21 7.43
CA PHE A 150 -4.64 4.92 6.85
C PHE A 150 -3.77 5.05 5.61
N VAL A 151 -4.01 6.03 4.73
CA VAL A 151 -3.13 6.32 3.58
C VAL A 151 -1.72 6.68 4.07
N PHE A 152 -1.62 7.49 5.13
CA PHE A 152 -0.33 7.82 5.73
C PHE A 152 0.34 6.61 6.39
N MET A 153 -0.42 5.80 7.14
CA MET A 153 0.07 4.58 7.76
C MET A 153 0.60 3.57 6.74
N ASP A 154 -0.04 3.42 5.57
CA ASP A 154 0.50 2.58 4.48
C ASP A 154 1.88 3.08 4.00
N GLN A 155 2.02 4.39 3.80
CA GLN A 155 3.30 4.99 3.40
C GLN A 155 4.38 4.87 4.48
N PHE A 156 4.00 5.07 5.75
CA PHE A 156 4.86 4.86 6.90
C PHE A 156 5.33 3.40 6.98
N CYS A 157 4.42 2.45 6.78
CA CYS A 157 4.72 1.02 6.80
C CYS A 157 5.79 0.62 5.77
N VAL A 158 5.72 1.18 4.57
CA VAL A 158 6.68 0.89 3.49
C VAL A 158 8.03 1.59 3.70
N SER A 159 8.05 2.71 4.42
CA SER A 159 9.23 3.58 4.51
C SER A 159 10.03 3.42 5.81
N VAL A 160 9.36 3.14 6.93
CA VAL A 160 9.98 3.10 8.27
C VAL A 160 9.86 1.71 8.88
N PHE A 161 8.62 1.26 9.12
CA PHE A 161 8.36 0.04 9.89
C PHE A 161 7.04 -0.60 9.48
N CYS A 162 7.09 -1.84 8.97
CA CYS A 162 5.91 -2.60 8.59
C CYS A 162 5.53 -3.63 9.68
N PRO A 163 4.43 -3.46 10.42
CA PRO A 163 3.98 -4.42 11.43
C PRO A 163 3.56 -5.76 10.78
N PHE A 164 3.04 -5.71 9.55
CA PHE A 164 2.64 -6.91 8.81
C PHE A 164 3.80 -7.81 8.41
N LYS A 165 5.06 -7.37 8.55
CA LYS A 165 6.23 -8.24 8.36
C LYS A 165 6.18 -9.45 9.30
N TRP A 166 5.73 -9.25 10.54
CA TRP A 166 5.65 -10.31 11.55
C TRP A 166 4.50 -11.28 11.26
N LEU A 167 3.38 -10.77 10.75
CA LEU A 167 2.21 -11.59 10.39
C LEU A 167 2.42 -12.36 9.09
N ALA A 168 3.06 -11.77 8.08
CA ALA A 168 3.25 -12.37 6.76
C ALA A 168 4.59 -13.12 6.60
N HIS A 169 5.44 -13.17 7.64
CA HIS A 169 6.78 -13.79 7.66
C HIS A 169 7.69 -13.41 6.46
N GLY A 170 7.44 -12.25 5.85
CA GLY A 170 8.18 -11.77 4.69
C GLY A 170 9.56 -11.22 5.08
N LYS A 171 10.60 -11.52 4.29
CA LYS A 171 11.96 -11.01 4.55
C LYS A 171 12.05 -9.50 4.28
N CYS A 172 11.44 -9.06 3.19
CA CYS A 172 11.36 -7.67 2.76
C CYS A 172 9.90 -7.27 2.46
N CYS A 173 9.56 -5.99 2.62
CA CYS A 173 8.26 -5.45 2.20
C CYS A 173 8.03 -5.67 0.70
N SER A 174 9.12 -5.72 -0.09
CA SER A 174 9.06 -6.11 -1.49
C SER A 174 8.44 -7.49 -1.66
N THR A 175 8.85 -8.49 -0.89
CA THR A 175 8.35 -9.88 -0.92
C THR A 175 7.02 -10.13 -0.21
N CYS A 176 6.37 -9.09 0.33
CA CYS A 176 5.13 -9.25 1.07
C CYS A 176 3.94 -9.58 0.14
N ARG A 177 3.13 -10.58 0.49
CA ARG A 177 1.91 -10.98 -0.25
C ARG A 177 0.84 -9.88 -0.28
N ILE A 178 0.71 -9.11 0.80
CA ILE A 178 -0.33 -8.06 0.94
C ILE A 178 0.13 -6.67 0.50
N ASN A 179 1.26 -6.55 -0.21
CA ASN A 179 1.82 -5.24 -0.60
C ASN A 179 0.85 -4.40 -1.46
N ASN A 180 -0.15 -5.01 -2.11
CA ASN A 180 -1.14 -4.29 -2.91
C ASN A 180 -2.50 -4.12 -2.23
N TRP A 181 -2.65 -4.64 -1.01
CA TRP A 181 -3.88 -4.47 -0.22
C TRP A 181 -3.96 -3.08 0.42
N GLY A 182 -2.87 -2.32 0.47
CA GLY A 182 -2.83 -1.00 1.09
C GLY A 182 -3.96 -0.05 0.65
N TYR A 183 -4.34 -0.09 -0.63
CA TYR A 183 -5.44 0.74 -1.14
C TYR A 183 -6.82 0.29 -0.67
N ILE A 184 -7.13 -1.01 -0.69
CA ILE A 184 -8.43 -1.48 -0.16
C ILE A 184 -8.48 -1.24 1.34
N MET A 185 -7.38 -1.44 2.05
CA MET A 185 -7.32 -1.18 3.49
C MET A 185 -7.56 0.30 3.73
N ALA A 186 -6.77 1.19 3.13
CA ALA A 186 -6.93 2.63 3.33
C ALA A 186 -8.31 3.19 2.95
N PHE A 187 -8.91 2.72 1.85
CA PHE A 187 -10.17 3.27 1.34
C PHE A 187 -11.43 2.53 1.78
N SER A 188 -11.33 1.32 2.33
CA SER A 188 -12.50 0.54 2.78
C SER A 188 -13.43 1.25 3.77
N PRO A 189 -12.98 2.14 4.68
CA PRO A 189 -13.90 2.91 5.53
C PRO A 189 -14.87 3.80 4.75
N LEU A 190 -14.56 4.18 3.51
CA LEU A 190 -15.44 4.99 2.66
C LEU A 190 -16.74 4.27 2.28
N ILE A 191 -16.85 2.96 2.49
CA ILE A 191 -18.08 2.20 2.26
C ILE A 191 -19.25 2.74 3.09
N PHE A 192 -18.97 3.31 4.27
CA PHE A 192 -19.96 3.85 5.20
C PHE A 192 -20.50 5.23 4.81
N ILE A 193 -19.93 5.86 3.78
CA ILE A 193 -20.42 7.12 3.22
C ILE A 193 -21.11 6.81 1.89
N GLN A 194 -22.43 6.98 1.85
CA GLN A 194 -23.25 6.67 0.69
C GLN A 194 -23.14 7.77 -0.37
N SER A 195 -22.13 7.67 -1.22
CA SER A 195 -21.93 8.61 -2.33
C SER A 195 -21.29 7.90 -3.52
N PHE A 196 -21.63 8.34 -4.73
CA PHE A 196 -20.99 7.86 -5.94
C PHE A 196 -19.46 8.03 -5.89
N TRP A 197 -18.98 9.15 -5.37
CA TRP A 197 -17.56 9.48 -5.31
C TRP A 197 -16.78 8.55 -4.37
N THR A 198 -17.36 8.23 -3.21
CA THR A 198 -16.72 7.34 -2.22
C THR A 198 -16.78 5.89 -2.68
N TRP A 199 -17.94 5.42 -3.14
CA TRP A 199 -18.13 4.05 -3.58
C TRP A 199 -17.33 3.70 -4.83
N SER A 200 -17.15 4.63 -5.77
CA SER A 200 -16.29 4.41 -6.93
C SER A 200 -14.83 4.20 -6.54
N ILE A 201 -14.29 4.93 -5.54
CA ILE A 201 -12.94 4.71 -5.01
C ILE A 201 -12.83 3.29 -4.41
N VAL A 202 -13.82 2.90 -3.59
CA VAL A 202 -13.88 1.55 -3.01
C VAL A 202 -13.91 0.49 -4.12
N ALA A 203 -14.76 0.66 -5.13
CA ALA A 203 -14.86 -0.27 -6.26
C ALA A 203 -13.52 -0.41 -7.01
N PHE A 204 -12.83 0.68 -7.34
CA PHE A 204 -11.50 0.62 -7.96
C PHE A 204 -10.48 -0.10 -7.07
N SER A 205 -10.50 0.14 -5.76
CA SER A 205 -9.60 -0.54 -4.82
C SER A 205 -9.87 -2.06 -4.74
N ILE A 206 -11.14 -2.48 -4.83
CA ILE A 206 -11.52 -3.89 -4.91
C ILE A 206 -10.99 -4.52 -6.20
N ILE A 207 -11.17 -3.87 -7.36
CA ILE A 207 -10.69 -4.41 -8.65
C ILE A 207 -9.18 -4.62 -8.62
N ILE A 208 -8.42 -3.68 -8.02
CA ILE A 208 -6.95 -3.80 -7.87
C ILE A 208 -6.58 -5.04 -7.05
N VAL A 209 -7.30 -5.31 -5.97
CA VAL A 209 -7.05 -6.48 -5.12
C VAL A 209 -7.45 -7.77 -5.83
N ILE A 210 -8.61 -7.79 -6.51
CA ILE A 210 -9.03 -8.95 -7.31
C ILE A 210 -7.99 -9.27 -8.37
N GLN A 211 -7.51 -8.28 -9.12
CA GLN A 211 -6.45 -8.46 -10.10
C GLN A 211 -5.17 -9.05 -9.48
N TRP A 212 -4.77 -8.52 -8.31
CA TRP A 212 -3.60 -8.99 -7.59
C TRP A 212 -3.76 -10.44 -7.13
N GLU A 213 -4.87 -10.79 -6.50
CA GLU A 213 -5.15 -12.14 -6.00
C GLU A 213 -5.26 -13.15 -7.15
N TYR A 214 -5.90 -12.77 -8.26
CA TYR A 214 -5.95 -13.59 -9.46
C TYR A 214 -4.55 -13.90 -10.00
N LEU A 215 -3.70 -12.89 -10.15
CA LEU A 215 -2.33 -13.07 -10.66
C LEU A 215 -1.44 -13.84 -9.68
N TYR A 216 -1.64 -13.64 -8.37
CA TYR A 216 -0.95 -14.39 -7.33
C TYR A 216 -1.33 -15.87 -7.33
N TYR A 217 -2.61 -16.18 -7.53
CA TYR A 217 -3.09 -17.55 -7.66
C TYR A 217 -2.60 -18.21 -8.95
N ARG A 218 -2.68 -17.50 -10.08
CA ARG A 218 -2.34 -18.03 -11.40
C ARG A 218 -0.82 -18.17 -11.62
N TYR A 219 -0.02 -17.26 -11.07
CA TYR A 219 1.42 -17.15 -11.31
C TYR A 219 2.20 -16.92 -10.00
N PRO A 220 2.15 -17.85 -9.03
CA PRO A 220 2.80 -17.69 -7.73
C PRO A 220 4.32 -17.48 -7.87
N GLU A 221 4.97 -18.09 -8.86
CA GLU A 221 6.42 -17.99 -9.12
C GLU A 221 6.92 -16.55 -9.24
N ARG A 222 6.07 -15.62 -9.68
CA ARG A 222 6.43 -14.20 -9.82
C ARG A 222 6.58 -13.47 -8.49
N PHE A 223 5.95 -13.96 -7.43
CA PHE A 223 5.85 -13.27 -6.15
C PHE A 223 6.94 -13.67 -5.15
N PHE A 224 7.59 -14.82 -5.37
CA PHE A 224 8.58 -15.37 -4.45
C PHE A 224 10.01 -15.29 -5.01
N GLU A 225 10.96 -14.94 -4.14
CA GLU A 225 12.39 -14.88 -4.44
C GLU A 225 13.02 -16.23 -4.83
N THR A 226 12.33 -17.34 -4.53
CA THR A 226 12.78 -18.68 -4.91
C THR A 226 12.78 -18.87 -6.41
N HIS A 227 11.82 -18.28 -7.13
CA HIS A 227 11.62 -18.47 -8.56
C HIS A 227 11.76 -17.19 -9.37
N ASN A 228 11.59 -16.02 -8.74
CA ASN A 228 11.81 -14.74 -9.39
C ASN A 228 13.15 -14.13 -8.95
N ALA A 229 14.16 -14.24 -9.81
CA ALA A 229 15.49 -13.68 -9.63
C ALA A 229 15.46 -12.16 -9.43
N ALA A 230 14.47 -11.43 -9.98
CA ALA A 230 14.34 -10.00 -9.78
C ALA A 230 14.08 -9.64 -8.31
N LEU A 231 13.56 -10.57 -7.50
CA LEU A 231 13.24 -10.34 -6.09
C LEU A 231 14.38 -10.72 -5.14
N MET A 232 15.41 -11.39 -5.65
CA MET A 232 16.55 -11.79 -4.85
C MET A 232 17.36 -10.56 -4.45
N CYS A 233 17.81 -10.53 -3.19
CA CYS A 233 18.61 -9.41 -2.67
C CYS A 233 19.87 -9.12 -3.51
N ARG A 234 20.46 -10.13 -4.18
CA ARG A 234 21.61 -9.97 -5.08
C ARG A 234 21.33 -9.08 -6.30
N ASN A 235 20.05 -8.94 -6.68
CA ASN A 235 19.60 -8.20 -7.84
C ASN A 235 18.80 -6.93 -7.44
N CYS A 236 18.78 -6.59 -6.15
CA CYS A 236 18.11 -5.38 -5.67
C CYS A 236 18.97 -4.14 -5.97
N VAL A 237 18.37 -3.17 -6.67
CA VAL A 237 18.95 -1.84 -6.93
C VAL A 237 18.70 -0.83 -5.79
N THR A 238 18.04 -1.25 -4.71
CA THR A 238 17.73 -0.43 -3.53
C THR A 238 18.20 -1.15 -2.27
N GLU A 239 18.68 -0.40 -1.27
CA GLU A 239 19.09 -0.95 0.02
C GLU A 239 17.98 -1.82 0.62
N CYS A 240 18.32 -3.07 0.92
CA CYS A 240 17.43 -3.97 1.62
C CYS A 240 17.50 -3.64 3.12
N THR A 241 16.38 -3.25 3.72
CA THR A 241 16.25 -2.91 5.16
C THR A 241 16.30 -4.16 6.07
N GLY A 242 17.04 -5.19 5.70
CA GLY A 242 17.21 -6.42 6.46
C GLY A 242 18.66 -6.89 6.43
N ARG A 243 19.26 -7.08 7.61
CA ARG A 243 20.56 -7.77 7.74
C ARG A 243 20.43 -9.18 7.17
N ARG A 244 21.18 -9.50 6.12
CA ARG A 244 21.38 -10.88 5.67
C ARG A 244 22.57 -11.44 6.44
N LYS A 245 22.37 -12.46 7.27
CA LYS A 245 23.40 -13.50 7.41
C LYS A 245 23.25 -14.38 6.16
N LEU A 246 24.16 -14.23 5.21
CA LEU A 246 24.38 -15.23 4.17
C LEU A 246 24.90 -16.48 4.88
N ARG A 247 24.14 -17.56 4.84
CA ARG A 247 24.64 -18.93 4.98
C ARG A 247 24.14 -19.69 3.76
#